data_AF-A0A836TBE8-F1
#
_entry.id   AF-A0A836TBE8-F1
#
_cell.length_a   1.000
_cell.length_b   1.000
_cell.length_c   1.000
_cell.angle_alpha   90.00
_cell.angle_beta   90.00
_cell.angle_gamma   90.00
#
_symmetry.space_group_name_H-M   'P 1'
#
loop_
_entity.id
_entity.type
_entity.pdbx_description
1 polymer ?
#
loop_
_entity_poly.entity_id
_entity_poly.type
_entity_poly.pdbx_seq_one_letter_code
_entity_poly.pdbx_strand_id
1 'polypeptide(L)'
;MTTYGLPSRQGMYDPRNEHDSCGIGFVVNIKGRKSHQIITQGIEILVNLTHRGAVGADPMAGDGAGLLIQVPDDFFRAECAQQGIKLPVLDEYGVGVIFLPQDPDHRAKCEIITEQVVIDEGQQVLGWRDVPVDSSCLGESVKSTEPVIRQIFVGRGEDCPDVDAFERKLFVLRK
;
A
#
# COMPACT_ATOMS: atom_id res chain seq x y z
N MET A 1 37.69 12.20 18.71
CA MET A 1 37.41 11.25 17.62
C MET A 1 36.89 12.06 16.45
N THR A 2 37.68 12.16 15.37
CA THR A 2 37.34 12.93 14.17
C THR A 2 36.32 12.11 13.37
N THR A 3 35.05 12.48 13.43
CA THR A 3 33.99 11.90 12.62
C THR A 3 34.13 12.40 11.19
N TYR A 4 34.75 11.59 10.34
CA TYR A 4 34.79 11.84 8.90
C TYR A 4 33.35 11.74 8.35
N GLY A 5 32.83 12.83 7.77
CA GLY A 5 31.57 12.81 6.98
C GLY A 5 30.54 13.89 7.33
N LEU A 6 30.54 14.43 8.54
CA LEU A 6 29.55 15.45 8.94
C LEU A 6 30.18 16.87 8.96
N PRO A 7 29.44 17.92 8.51
CA PRO A 7 29.89 19.29 8.62
C PRO A 7 30.22 19.66 10.08
N SER A 8 31.11 20.63 10.28
CA SER A 8 31.31 21.20 11.62
C SER A 8 30.05 21.95 12.08
N ARG A 9 29.86 22.06 13.41
CA ARG A 9 28.76 22.80 14.03
C ARG A 9 28.66 24.21 13.43
N GLN A 10 27.51 24.57 12.85
CA GLN A 10 27.29 25.87 12.22
C GLN A 10 25.90 26.43 12.51
N GLY A 11 25.81 27.63 13.08
CA GLY A 11 24.53 28.19 13.51
C GLY A 11 23.80 27.26 14.51
N MET A 12 22.56 26.90 14.22
CA MET A 12 21.78 25.94 15.01
C MET A 12 22.08 24.47 14.70
N TYR A 13 22.86 24.18 13.67
CA TYR A 13 23.25 22.81 13.32
C TYR A 13 24.27 22.27 14.34
N ASP A 14 23.97 21.14 14.98
CA ASP A 14 24.87 20.38 15.85
C ASP A 14 24.97 18.94 15.32
N PRO A 15 26.14 18.46 14.86
CA PRO A 15 26.32 17.12 14.30
C PRO A 15 25.89 15.98 15.25
N ARG A 16 25.82 16.25 16.56
CA ARG A 16 25.37 15.29 17.57
C ARG A 16 23.87 15.02 17.51
N ASN A 17 23.10 15.88 16.85
CA ASN A 17 21.67 15.72 16.61
C ASN A 17 21.38 15.15 15.22
N GLU A 18 22.41 14.81 14.45
CA GLU A 18 22.23 14.12 13.17
C GLU A 18 21.82 12.67 13.44
N HIS A 19 20.70 12.26 12.87
CA HIS A 19 20.17 10.92 13.00
C HIS A 19 19.79 10.41 11.61
N ASP A 20 20.34 9.25 11.23
CA ASP A 20 19.83 8.49 10.09
C ASP A 20 18.35 8.19 10.35
N SER A 21 17.50 8.69 9.47
CA SER A 21 16.06 8.47 9.52
C SER A 21 15.60 8.03 8.14
N CYS A 22 14.62 7.13 8.07
CA CYS A 22 13.94 6.84 6.81
C CYS A 22 13.36 8.14 6.23
N GLY A 23 13.38 8.27 4.91
CA GLY A 23 12.75 9.38 4.21
C GLY A 23 11.24 9.23 4.18
N ILE A 24 10.51 10.31 4.50
CA ILE A 24 9.07 10.41 4.33
C ILE A 24 8.78 11.72 3.60
N GLY A 25 7.81 11.71 2.70
CA GLY A 25 7.29 12.91 2.06
C GLY A 25 5.81 12.74 1.72
N PHE A 26 5.14 13.85 1.44
CA PHE A 26 3.75 13.84 0.99
C PHE A 26 3.53 14.94 -0.05
N VAL A 27 2.58 14.71 -0.94
CA VAL A 27 2.15 15.68 -1.95
C VAL A 27 0.64 15.81 -1.84
N VAL A 28 0.15 17.05 -1.81
CA VAL A 28 -1.27 17.35 -1.72
C VAL A 28 -1.64 18.44 -2.70
N ASN A 29 -2.79 18.29 -3.35
CA ASN A 29 -3.40 19.37 -4.09
C ASN A 29 -4.30 20.19 -3.15
N ILE A 30 -3.88 21.39 -2.79
CA ILE A 30 -4.60 22.26 -1.84
C ILE A 30 -6.02 22.64 -2.31
N LYS A 31 -6.32 22.50 -3.61
CA LYS A 31 -7.65 22.74 -4.18
C LYS A 31 -8.50 21.48 -4.27
N GLY A 32 -8.01 20.34 -3.75
CA GLY A 32 -8.72 19.06 -3.73
C GLY A 32 -8.89 18.42 -5.12
N ARG A 33 -8.14 18.85 -6.14
CA ARG A 33 -8.27 18.29 -7.49
C ARG A 33 -7.46 16.99 -7.61
N LYS A 34 -8.16 15.88 -7.91
CA LYS A 34 -7.53 14.59 -8.24
C LYS A 34 -6.72 14.73 -9.53
N SER A 35 -5.48 14.23 -9.53
CA SER A 35 -4.60 14.23 -10.70
C SER A 35 -3.54 13.17 -10.58
N HIS A 36 -3.24 12.46 -11.68
CA HIS A 36 -2.13 11.52 -11.74
C HIS A 36 -0.77 12.19 -11.48
N GLN A 37 -0.66 13.50 -11.71
CA GLN A 37 0.55 14.28 -11.40
C GLN A 37 0.99 14.13 -9.93
N ILE A 38 0.04 14.03 -8.98
CA ILE A 38 0.35 13.87 -7.55
C ILE A 38 1.05 12.53 -7.30
N ILE A 39 0.63 11.48 -8.02
CA ILE A 39 1.25 10.15 -7.94
C ILE A 39 2.67 10.21 -8.51
N THR A 40 2.85 10.82 -9.68
CA THR A 40 4.19 11.00 -10.28
C THR A 40 5.13 11.77 -9.35
N GLN A 41 4.66 12.84 -8.70
CA GLN A 41 5.44 13.60 -7.72
C GLN A 41 5.77 12.77 -6.47
N GLY A 42 4.83 11.94 -5.99
CA GLY A 42 5.09 11.00 -4.90
C GLY A 42 6.18 9.97 -5.23
N ILE A 43 6.17 9.44 -6.47
CA ILE A 43 7.22 8.54 -6.97
C ILE A 43 8.57 9.28 -7.06
N GLU A 44 8.58 10.51 -7.55
CA GLU A 44 9.80 11.34 -7.62
C GLU A 44 10.41 11.58 -6.24
N ILE A 45 9.58 11.78 -5.20
CA ILE A 45 10.04 11.84 -3.81
C ILE A 45 10.75 10.53 -3.42
N LEU A 46 10.15 9.37 -3.69
CA LEU A 46 10.75 8.07 -3.34
C LEU A 46 12.10 7.87 -4.04
N VAL A 47 12.21 8.22 -5.32
CA VAL A 47 13.48 8.17 -6.08
C VAL A 47 14.52 9.09 -5.47
N ASN A 48 14.13 10.29 -5.06
CA ASN A 48 15.05 11.24 -4.43
C ASN A 48 15.48 10.81 -3.01
N LEU A 49 14.74 9.91 -2.37
CA LEU A 49 15.06 9.37 -1.03
C LEU A 49 15.92 8.10 -1.07
N THR A 50 16.31 7.59 -2.24
CA THR A 50 17.14 6.38 -2.37
C THR A 50 18.45 6.45 -1.59
N HIS A 51 19.06 7.63 -1.50
CA HIS A 51 20.30 7.84 -0.73
C HIS A 51 20.13 7.64 0.79
N ARG A 52 18.89 7.55 1.28
CA ARG A 52 18.54 7.27 2.69
C ARG A 52 18.01 5.84 2.89
N GLY A 53 17.96 5.03 1.82
CA GLY A 53 17.59 3.63 1.91
C GLY A 53 18.78 2.80 2.40
N ALA A 54 18.52 1.84 3.28
CA ALA A 54 19.51 0.82 3.58
C ALA A 54 19.64 -0.11 2.36
N VAL A 55 20.88 -0.37 1.96
CA VAL A 55 21.22 -1.36 0.93
C VAL A 55 22.02 -2.46 1.62
N GLY A 56 21.54 -3.69 1.51
CA GLY A 56 22.18 -4.86 2.11
C GLY A 56 23.30 -5.45 1.25
N ALA A 57 23.67 -6.70 1.52
CA ALA A 57 24.64 -7.44 0.71
C ALA A 57 24.12 -7.73 -0.71
N ASP A 58 22.80 -7.77 -0.88
CA ASP A 58 22.13 -7.83 -2.18
C ASP A 58 21.78 -6.40 -2.61
N PRO A 59 22.42 -5.86 -3.66
CA PRO A 59 22.22 -4.46 -4.08
C PRO A 59 20.82 -4.18 -4.65
N MET A 60 20.05 -5.23 -4.98
CA MET A 60 18.67 -5.13 -5.45
C MET A 60 17.65 -5.35 -4.32
N ALA A 61 18.10 -5.67 -3.11
CA ALA A 61 17.25 -5.74 -1.93
C ALA A 61 17.30 -4.42 -1.15
N GLY A 62 16.14 -3.86 -0.87
CA GLY A 62 15.96 -2.73 0.05
C GLY A 62 14.98 -3.08 1.15
N ASP A 63 15.06 -2.37 2.28
CA ASP A 63 14.22 -2.64 3.45
C ASP A 63 12.72 -2.37 3.21
N GLY A 64 12.40 -1.48 2.27
CA GLY A 64 11.03 -1.21 1.85
C GLY A 64 10.81 0.20 1.31
N ALA A 65 9.85 0.32 0.40
CA ALA A 65 9.33 1.59 -0.12
C ALA A 65 7.83 1.44 -0.38
N GLY A 66 7.09 2.55 -0.31
CA GLY A 66 5.65 2.50 -0.53
C GLY A 66 5.06 3.88 -0.78
N LEU A 67 3.90 3.88 -1.43
CA LEU A 67 3.11 5.08 -1.68
C LEU A 67 1.66 4.81 -1.28
N LEU A 68 1.17 5.56 -0.31
CA LEU A 68 -0.26 5.55 0.06
C LEU A 68 -1.00 6.60 -0.78
N ILE A 69 -2.02 6.17 -1.50
CA ILE A 69 -2.88 7.03 -2.32
C ILE A 69 -4.35 6.87 -1.90
N GLN A 70 -5.17 7.84 -2.29
CA GLN A 70 -6.63 7.69 -2.24
C GLN A 70 -7.08 6.59 -3.20
N VAL A 71 -8.24 5.97 -2.94
CA VAL A 71 -8.86 4.97 -3.82
C VAL A 71 -9.00 5.54 -5.25
N PRO A 72 -8.30 4.97 -6.25
CA PRO A 72 -8.37 5.44 -7.64
C PRO A 72 -9.62 4.87 -8.34
N ASP A 73 -10.80 5.42 -8.03
CA ASP A 73 -12.11 4.88 -8.44
C ASP A 73 -12.23 4.61 -9.96
N ASP A 74 -11.86 5.58 -10.80
CA ASP A 74 -11.95 5.44 -12.26
C ASP A 74 -11.12 4.26 -12.78
N PHE A 75 -9.93 4.07 -12.20
CA PHE A 75 -9.04 2.95 -12.54
C PHE A 75 -9.64 1.62 -12.08
N PHE A 76 -10.10 1.53 -10.82
CA PHE A 76 -10.67 0.28 -10.33
C PHE A 76 -11.95 -0.11 -11.06
N ARG A 77 -12.82 0.85 -11.42
CA ARG A 77 -14.00 0.55 -12.23
C ARG A 77 -13.63 -0.06 -13.59
N ALA A 78 -12.63 0.50 -14.26
CA ALA A 78 -12.17 -0.01 -15.56
C ALA A 78 -11.56 -1.42 -15.44
N GLU A 79 -10.76 -1.68 -14.41
CA GLU A 79 -10.08 -2.95 -14.18
C GLU A 79 -11.02 -4.05 -13.69
N CYS A 80 -11.88 -3.74 -12.72
CA CYS A 80 -12.85 -4.66 -12.15
C CYS A 80 -13.91 -5.09 -13.17
N ALA A 81 -14.35 -4.17 -14.05
CA ALA A 81 -15.31 -4.49 -15.10
C ALA A 81 -14.79 -5.57 -16.07
N GLN A 82 -13.49 -5.56 -16.39
CA GLN A 82 -12.86 -6.58 -17.22
C GLN A 82 -12.87 -7.97 -16.56
N GLN A 83 -12.95 -8.03 -15.24
CA GLN A 83 -12.97 -9.26 -14.43
C GLN A 83 -14.38 -9.63 -13.96
N GLY A 84 -15.42 -8.93 -14.44
CA GLY A 84 -16.81 -9.18 -14.05
C GLY A 84 -17.18 -8.69 -12.65
N ILE A 85 -16.31 -7.92 -11.99
CA ILE A 85 -16.56 -7.35 -10.66
C ILE A 85 -17.29 -6.02 -10.84
N LYS A 86 -18.52 -5.93 -10.34
CA LYS A 86 -19.33 -4.71 -10.38
C LYS A 86 -19.13 -3.90 -9.09
N LEU A 87 -18.50 -2.74 -9.21
CA LEU A 87 -18.29 -1.85 -8.08
C LEU A 87 -19.51 -0.94 -7.83
N PRO A 88 -19.97 -0.81 -6.57
CA PRO A 88 -20.89 0.23 -6.12
C PRO A 88 -20.39 1.66 -6.39
N VAL A 89 -21.19 2.67 -6.05
CA VAL A 89 -20.72 4.06 -6.10
C VAL A 89 -19.52 4.27 -5.18
N LEU A 90 -18.72 5.29 -5.46
CA LEU A 90 -17.58 5.63 -4.61
C LEU A 90 -18.06 5.81 -3.16
N ASP A 91 -17.22 5.40 -2.20
CA ASP A 91 -17.49 5.39 -0.76
C ASP A 91 -18.53 4.33 -0.30
N GLU A 92 -19.08 3.52 -1.21
CA GLU A 92 -19.87 2.31 -0.89
C GLU A 92 -19.10 1.01 -1.12
N TYR A 93 -17.80 1.10 -1.40
CA TYR A 93 -16.90 -0.04 -1.43
C TYR A 93 -15.53 0.31 -0.88
N GLY A 94 -14.88 -0.67 -0.27
CA GLY A 94 -13.51 -0.63 0.20
C GLY A 94 -12.63 -1.60 -0.58
N VAL A 95 -11.31 -1.39 -0.50
CA VAL A 95 -10.31 -2.27 -1.12
C VAL A 95 -9.29 -2.70 -0.08
N GLY A 96 -9.15 -4.01 0.12
CA GLY A 96 -8.08 -4.59 0.93
C GLY A 96 -6.93 -5.03 0.04
N VAL A 97 -5.71 -4.57 0.30
CA VAL A 97 -4.49 -5.09 -0.34
C VAL A 97 -3.91 -6.16 0.59
N ILE A 98 -3.93 -7.42 0.14
CA ILE A 98 -3.59 -8.58 0.96
C ILE A 98 -2.34 -9.26 0.41
N PHE A 99 -1.39 -9.53 1.30
CA PHE A 99 -0.21 -10.35 1.01
C PHE A 99 -0.50 -11.79 1.42
N LEU A 100 -0.60 -12.66 0.42
CA LEU A 100 -0.99 -14.05 0.58
C LEU A 100 0.21 -15.00 0.40
N PRO A 101 0.15 -16.22 0.99
CA PRO A 101 1.15 -17.25 0.74
C PRO A 101 1.33 -17.59 -0.75
N GLN A 102 2.55 -17.97 -1.14
CA GLN A 102 2.83 -18.47 -2.48
C GLN A 102 2.17 -19.84 -2.74
N ASP A 103 2.14 -20.69 -1.71
CA ASP A 103 1.48 -22.00 -1.77
C ASP A 103 -0.03 -21.83 -2.05
N PRO A 104 -0.57 -22.47 -3.11
CA PRO A 104 -1.95 -22.26 -3.54
C PRO A 104 -2.98 -22.75 -2.53
N ASP A 105 -2.70 -23.84 -1.80
CA ASP A 105 -3.63 -24.41 -0.83
C ASP A 105 -3.71 -23.53 0.42
N HIS A 106 -2.58 -23.00 0.89
CA HIS A 106 -2.54 -22.02 1.97
C HIS A 106 -3.18 -20.69 1.55
N ARG A 107 -2.93 -20.22 0.33
CA ARG A 107 -3.57 -19.02 -0.21
C ARG A 107 -5.09 -19.15 -0.25
N ALA A 108 -5.62 -20.24 -0.78
CA ALA A 108 -7.06 -20.48 -0.84
C ALA A 108 -7.70 -20.47 0.56
N LYS A 109 -7.03 -21.06 1.56
CA LYS A 109 -7.50 -21.00 2.96
C LYS A 109 -7.53 -19.58 3.50
N CYS A 110 -6.49 -18.77 3.24
CA CYS A 110 -6.46 -17.36 3.66
C CYS A 110 -7.57 -16.53 2.99
N GLU A 111 -7.84 -16.77 1.70
CA GLU A 111 -8.92 -16.11 0.97
C GLU A 111 -10.28 -16.46 1.56
N ILE A 112 -10.55 -17.74 1.82
CA ILE A 112 -11.79 -18.20 2.46
C ILE A 112 -11.98 -17.56 3.84
N ILE A 113 -10.94 -17.52 4.67
CA ILE A 113 -11.02 -16.88 6.00
C ILE A 113 -11.32 -15.39 5.86
N THR A 114 -10.67 -14.71 4.92
CA THR A 114 -10.88 -13.28 4.67
C THR A 114 -12.32 -13.00 4.23
N GLU A 115 -12.83 -13.79 3.28
CA GLU A 115 -14.23 -13.68 2.81
C GLU A 115 -15.23 -13.98 3.92
N GLN A 116 -14.97 -15.01 4.74
CA GLN A 116 -15.86 -15.38 5.84
C GLN A 116 -15.96 -14.24 6.86
N VAL A 117 -14.83 -13.61 7.22
CA VAL A 117 -14.83 -12.45 8.13
C VAL A 117 -15.61 -11.28 7.56
N VAL A 118 -15.48 -11.00 6.24
CA VAL A 118 -16.28 -9.98 5.54
C VAL A 118 -17.78 -10.25 5.68
N ILE A 119 -18.19 -11.50 5.45
CA ILE A 119 -19.59 -11.94 5.51
C ILE A 119 -20.13 -11.91 6.96
N ASP A 120 -19.37 -12.43 7.92
CA ASP A 120 -19.76 -12.51 9.34
C ASP A 120 -19.98 -11.11 9.95
N GLU A 121 -19.25 -10.12 9.46
CA GLU A 121 -19.38 -8.71 9.83
C GLU A 121 -20.43 -7.94 9.00
N GLY A 122 -21.25 -8.66 8.22
CA GLY A 122 -22.41 -8.11 7.49
C GLY A 122 -22.06 -7.37 6.21
N GLN A 123 -20.82 -7.45 5.73
CA GLN A 123 -20.36 -6.77 4.52
C GLN A 123 -20.40 -7.71 3.30
N GLN A 124 -20.21 -7.16 2.10
CA GLN A 124 -20.34 -7.92 0.85
C GLN A 124 -18.99 -8.17 0.22
N VAL A 125 -18.67 -9.43 -0.13
CA VAL A 125 -17.51 -9.74 -0.98
C VAL A 125 -17.90 -9.46 -2.44
N LEU A 126 -17.26 -8.47 -3.06
CA LEU A 126 -17.52 -8.13 -4.48
C LEU A 126 -16.63 -8.93 -5.44
N GLY A 127 -15.44 -9.32 -4.97
CA GLY A 127 -14.52 -10.17 -5.71
C GLY A 127 -13.06 -9.88 -5.42
N TRP A 128 -12.19 -10.71 -6.01
CA TRP A 128 -10.74 -10.60 -5.92
C TRP A 128 -10.13 -10.19 -7.26
N ARG A 129 -9.08 -9.37 -7.18
CA ARG A 129 -8.25 -8.94 -8.31
C ARG A 129 -6.79 -9.27 -8.03
N ASP A 130 -6.13 -9.91 -8.99
CA ASP A 130 -4.68 -10.07 -8.95
C ASP A 130 -3.99 -8.72 -9.22
N VAL A 131 -3.00 -8.37 -8.39
CA VAL A 131 -2.20 -7.16 -8.60
C VAL A 131 -1.10 -7.48 -9.60
N PRO A 132 -1.02 -6.77 -10.74
CA PRO A 132 0.08 -6.98 -11.68
C PRO A 132 1.39 -6.55 -11.04
N VAL A 133 2.37 -7.46 -11.03
CA VAL A 133 3.72 -7.25 -10.47
C VAL A 133 4.78 -7.68 -11.48
N ASP A 134 5.96 -7.08 -11.39
CA ASP A 134 7.16 -7.50 -12.13
C ASP A 134 8.25 -7.88 -11.13
N SER A 135 8.38 -9.17 -10.86
CA SER A 135 9.35 -9.71 -9.90
C SER A 135 10.79 -9.75 -10.44
N SER A 136 11.02 -9.36 -11.71
CA SER A 136 12.36 -9.38 -12.32
C SER A 136 13.33 -8.37 -11.69
N CYS A 137 12.81 -7.35 -11.02
CA CYS A 137 13.59 -6.32 -10.33
C CYS A 137 13.98 -6.71 -8.90
N LEU A 138 13.47 -7.82 -8.35
CA LEU A 138 13.74 -8.24 -6.99
C LEU A 138 15.14 -8.87 -6.86
N GLY A 139 15.83 -8.54 -5.77
CA GLY A 139 17.05 -9.22 -5.37
C GLY A 139 16.83 -10.71 -5.08
N GLU A 140 17.80 -11.54 -5.42
CA GLU A 140 17.71 -13.00 -5.22
C GLU A 140 17.48 -13.38 -3.76
N SER A 141 17.99 -12.55 -2.84
CA SER A 141 17.83 -12.75 -1.39
C SER A 141 16.39 -12.64 -0.89
N VAL A 142 15.49 -11.97 -1.63
CA VAL A 142 14.10 -11.69 -1.19
C VAL A 142 13.04 -12.39 -2.02
N LYS A 143 13.36 -12.91 -3.21
CA LYS A 143 12.40 -13.58 -4.11
C LYS A 143 11.63 -14.72 -3.45
N SER A 144 12.29 -15.53 -2.64
CA SER A 144 11.64 -16.64 -1.92
C SER A 144 10.62 -16.19 -0.87
N THR A 145 10.67 -14.91 -0.48
CA THR A 145 9.75 -14.30 0.50
C THR A 145 8.70 -13.40 -0.15
N GLU A 146 8.72 -13.23 -1.47
CA GLU A 146 7.72 -12.44 -2.20
C GLU A 146 6.31 -13.01 -1.97
N PRO A 147 5.34 -12.23 -1.48
CA PRO A 147 3.97 -12.72 -1.33
C PRO A 147 3.23 -12.67 -2.67
N VAL A 148 2.14 -13.44 -2.76
CA VAL A 148 1.13 -13.22 -3.81
C VAL A 148 0.28 -12.04 -3.38
N ILE A 149 0.29 -10.96 -4.15
CA ILE A 149 -0.44 -9.72 -3.81
C ILE A 149 -1.78 -9.73 -4.53
N ARG A 150 -2.88 -9.72 -3.76
CA ARG A 150 -4.24 -9.62 -4.30
C ARG A 150 -5.01 -8.50 -3.63
N GLN A 151 -6.02 -8.01 -4.34
CA GLN A 151 -6.96 -7.03 -3.86
C GLN A 151 -8.33 -7.67 -3.66
N ILE A 152 -8.90 -7.56 -2.47
CA ILE A 152 -10.31 -7.89 -2.21
C ILE A 152 -11.14 -6.61 -2.26
N PHE A 153 -12.26 -6.64 -2.97
CA PHE A 153 -13.23 -5.56 -3.00
C PHE A 153 -14.39 -5.90 -2.08
N VAL A 154 -14.69 -5.00 -1.16
CA VAL A 154 -15.74 -5.18 -0.14
C VAL A 154 -16.81 -4.11 -0.34
N GLY A 155 -18.06 -4.51 -0.51
CA GLY A 155 -19.21 -3.61 -0.60
C GLY A 155 -19.79 -3.32 0.78
N ARG A 156 -20.30 -2.10 0.95
CA ARG A 156 -20.96 -1.65 2.17
C ARG A 156 -22.24 -2.45 2.44
N GLY A 157 -22.29 -3.08 3.61
CA GLY A 157 -23.47 -3.77 4.13
C GLY A 157 -24.58 -2.81 4.56
N GLU A 158 -25.79 -3.35 4.72
CA GLU A 158 -26.96 -2.57 5.15
C GLU A 158 -26.87 -2.09 6.62
N ASP A 159 -26.01 -2.71 7.42
CA ASP A 159 -25.76 -2.36 8.82
C ASP A 159 -24.88 -1.11 8.99
N CYS A 160 -24.36 -0.54 7.89
CA CYS A 160 -23.52 0.64 7.88
C CYS A 160 -24.32 1.89 7.43
N PRO A 161 -24.80 2.75 8.34
CA PRO A 161 -25.67 3.88 8.00
C PRO A 161 -24.98 4.95 7.14
N ASP A 162 -23.67 5.09 7.25
CA ASP A 162 -22.86 6.10 6.56
C ASP A 162 -21.47 5.57 6.20
N VAL A 163 -20.69 6.41 5.50
CA VAL A 163 -19.33 6.10 5.07
C VAL A 163 -18.40 5.87 6.27
N ASP A 164 -18.50 6.70 7.31
CA ASP A 164 -17.63 6.57 8.49
C ASP A 164 -17.89 5.26 9.25
N ALA A 165 -19.14 4.80 9.30
CA ALA A 165 -19.51 3.49 9.86
C ALA A 165 -18.91 2.35 9.04
N PHE A 166 -18.95 2.46 7.71
CA PHE A 166 -18.33 1.48 6.84
C PHE A 166 -16.80 1.46 7.00
N GLU A 167 -16.13 2.62 7.05
CA GLU A 167 -14.68 2.71 7.32
C GLU A 167 -14.29 2.08 8.67
N ARG A 168 -15.09 2.33 9.73
CA ARG A 168 -14.91 1.66 11.02
C ARG A 168 -15.07 0.15 10.91
N LYS A 169 -16.02 -0.32 10.09
CA LYS A 169 -16.21 -1.75 9.85
C LYS A 169 -15.04 -2.36 9.10
N LEU A 170 -14.54 -1.72 8.04
CA LEU A 170 -13.31 -2.13 7.34
C LEU A 170 -12.10 -2.19 8.28
N PHE A 171 -11.99 -1.27 9.24
CA PHE A 171 -10.97 -1.33 10.28
C PHE A 171 -11.10 -2.58 11.16
N VAL A 172 -12.32 -2.95 11.57
CA VAL A 172 -12.60 -4.16 12.37
C VAL A 172 -12.29 -5.41 11.57
N LEU A 173 -12.72 -5.50 10.30
CA LEU A 173 -12.43 -6.62 9.40
C LEU A 173 -10.93 -6.93 9.27
N ARG A 174 -10.08 -5.91 9.36
CA ARG A 174 -8.64 -6.04 9.27
C ARG A 174 -8.00 -6.58 10.56
N LYS A 175 -8.69 -6.55 11.70
CA LYS A 175 -8.14 -6.92 13.02
C LYS A 175 -8.39 -8.37 13.37
#